data_AF-A0A6P3IPX0-F1
#
_entry.id   AF-A0A6P3IPX0-F1
#
_cell.length_a   1.000
_cell.length_b   1.000
_cell.length_c   1.000
_cell.angle_alpha   90.00
_cell.angle_beta   90.00
_cell.angle_gamma   90.00
#
_symmetry.space_group_name_H-M   'P 1'
#
loop_
_entity.id
_entity.type
_entity.pdbx_description
1 polymer ?
#
loop_
_entity_poly.entity_id
_entity_poly.type
_entity_poly.pdbx_seq_one_letter_code
_entity_poly.pdbx_strand_id
1 'polypeptide(L)'
;MALKSEDLSSGFRHGKVMAFINERMSRHAKGPEFYLENVSLSWEKVEDKLRAILEDRLVPSQAKEACAWSSLALGVRFAYKQSQLHRHRVQWLHDFAGLHRSAAQALASDLTLLAAQHEVERKEAAFRLQLTQATLAE
;
A
#
# COMPACT_ATOMS: atom_id res chain seq x y z
N MET A 1 -25.92 -6.76 15.15
CA MET A 1 -25.23 -5.45 15.08
C MET A 1 -24.53 -5.33 13.73
N ALA A 2 -24.40 -4.13 13.19
CA ALA A 2 -23.75 -3.90 11.89
C ALA A 2 -22.23 -4.08 11.97
N LEU A 3 -21.58 -3.53 13.01
CA LEU A 3 -20.19 -3.84 13.34
C LEU A 3 -20.14 -5.08 14.22
N LYS A 4 -19.28 -6.04 13.89
CA LYS A 4 -19.03 -7.25 14.68
C LYS A 4 -17.72 -7.10 15.43
N SER A 5 -17.66 -7.56 16.68
CA SER A 5 -16.44 -7.55 17.50
C SER A 5 -15.31 -8.35 16.86
N GLU A 6 -15.65 -9.36 16.07
CA GLU A 6 -14.72 -10.24 15.36
C GLU A 6 -14.25 -9.64 14.02
N ASP A 7 -14.86 -8.55 13.56
CA ASP A 7 -14.47 -7.89 12.30
C ASP A 7 -13.21 -7.04 12.50
N LEU A 8 -12.06 -7.69 12.30
CA LEU A 8 -10.74 -7.06 12.31
C LEU A 8 -10.57 -5.97 11.24
N SER A 9 -11.44 -5.94 10.23
CA SER A 9 -11.40 -4.94 9.16
C SER A 9 -12.16 -3.65 9.49
N SER A 10 -12.86 -3.60 10.62
CA SER A 10 -13.62 -2.42 11.06
C SER A 10 -12.75 -1.19 11.36
N GLY A 11 -11.46 -1.39 11.66
CA GLY A 11 -10.50 -0.34 11.99
C GLY A 11 -10.56 0.17 13.44
N PHE A 12 -11.58 -0.23 14.20
CA PHE A 12 -11.69 0.10 15.62
C PHE A 12 -10.88 -0.88 16.47
N ARG A 13 -10.10 -0.34 17.43
CA ARG A 13 -9.27 -1.15 18.35
C ARG A 13 -9.96 -1.48 19.67
N HIS A 14 -10.94 -0.68 20.08
CA HIS A 14 -11.54 -0.75 21.41
C HIS A 14 -13.01 -1.16 21.32
N GLY A 15 -13.34 -2.31 21.92
CA GLY A 15 -14.71 -2.86 21.89
C GLY A 15 -15.78 -1.91 22.46
N LYS A 16 -15.44 -1.13 23.50
CA LYS A 16 -16.36 -0.12 24.06
C LYS A 16 -16.71 0.98 23.05
N VAL A 17 -15.75 1.41 22.24
CA VAL A 17 -15.98 2.40 21.17
C VAL A 17 -16.86 1.79 20.09
N MET A 18 -16.58 0.56 19.67
CA MET A 18 -17.43 -0.14 18.69
C MET A 18 -18.86 -0.31 19.17
N ALA A 19 -19.05 -0.69 20.43
CA ALA A 19 -20.37 -0.86 21.03
C ALA A 19 -21.15 0.47 21.03
N PHE A 20 -20.50 1.57 21.43
CA PHE A 20 -21.10 2.90 21.40
C PHE A 20 -21.49 3.33 19.98
N ILE A 21 -20.61 3.13 18.99
CA ILE A 21 -20.92 3.45 17.59
C ILE A 21 -22.10 2.62 17.09
N ASN A 22 -22.10 1.30 17.35
CA ASN A 22 -23.22 0.43 17.01
C ASN A 22 -24.53 0.87 17.65
N GLU A 23 -24.50 1.27 18.94
CA GLU A 23 -25.67 1.80 19.65
C GLU A 23 -26.19 3.06 18.95
N ARG A 24 -25.30 4.00 18.64
CA ARG A 24 -25.65 5.25 17.96
C ARG A 24 -26.25 5.04 16.57
N MET A 25 -25.69 4.10 15.80
CA MET A 25 -26.25 3.69 14.52
C MET A 25 -27.63 3.04 14.70
N SER A 26 -27.80 2.19 15.71
CA SER A 26 -29.02 1.40 15.91
C SER A 26 -30.21 2.23 16.43
N ARG A 27 -30.03 3.54 16.67
CA ARG A 27 -31.13 4.46 17.04
C ARG A 27 -32.18 4.60 15.94
N HIS A 28 -31.85 4.24 14.71
CA HIS A 28 -32.78 4.20 13.60
C HIS A 28 -32.40 3.08 12.62
N ALA A 29 -33.37 2.34 12.07
CA ALA A 29 -33.11 1.19 11.18
C ALA A 29 -32.20 1.51 9.98
N LYS A 30 -32.41 2.70 9.40
CA LYS A 30 -31.59 3.26 8.31
C LYS A 30 -30.08 3.34 8.61
N GLY A 31 -29.65 3.39 9.88
CA GLY A 31 -28.22 3.38 10.23
C GLY A 31 -27.54 2.06 9.87
N PRO A 32 -27.87 0.94 10.53
CA PRO A 32 -27.36 -0.38 10.19
C PRO A 32 -27.54 -0.75 8.71
N GLU A 33 -28.68 -0.43 8.11
CA GLU A 33 -28.95 -0.64 6.68
C GLU A 33 -27.95 0.13 5.81
N PHE A 34 -27.77 1.43 6.06
CA PHE A 34 -26.81 2.26 5.36
C PHE A 34 -25.38 1.73 5.51
N TYR A 35 -24.98 1.24 6.69
CA TYR A 35 -23.66 0.64 6.84
C TYR A 35 -23.47 -0.59 5.94
N LEU A 36 -24.43 -1.52 5.96
CA LEU A 36 -24.35 -2.79 5.24
C LEU A 36 -24.39 -2.59 3.72
N GLU A 37 -25.25 -1.70 3.22
CA GLU A 37 -25.37 -1.39 1.79
C GLU A 37 -24.11 -0.74 1.20
N ASN A 38 -23.35 -0.05 2.03
CA ASN A 38 -22.25 0.80 1.58
C ASN A 38 -20.85 0.27 1.95
N VAL A 39 -20.76 -0.88 2.63
CA VAL A 39 -19.50 -1.49 3.11
C VAL A 39 -18.47 -1.78 2.01
N SER A 40 -18.94 -2.02 0.80
CA SER A 40 -18.13 -2.37 -0.37
C SER A 40 -17.89 -1.20 -1.33
N LEU A 41 -18.43 -0.02 -1.05
CA LEU A 41 -18.27 1.15 -1.90
C LEU A 41 -16.99 1.93 -1.57
N SER A 42 -16.56 2.77 -2.51
CA SER A 42 -15.52 3.77 -2.25
C SER A 42 -16.02 4.84 -1.28
N TRP A 43 -15.11 5.46 -0.53
CA TRP A 43 -15.45 6.54 0.40
C TRP A 43 -16.26 7.65 -0.27
N GLU A 44 -15.84 8.09 -1.46
CA GLU A 44 -16.53 9.10 -2.28
C GLU A 44 -18.02 8.77 -2.47
N LYS A 45 -18.34 7.53 -2.88
CA LYS A 45 -19.74 7.10 -3.08
C LYS A 45 -20.54 7.06 -1.78
N VAL A 46 -19.89 6.73 -0.66
CA VAL A 46 -20.53 6.75 0.67
C VAL A 46 -20.85 8.19 1.06
N GLU A 47 -19.91 9.09 0.87
CA GLU A 47 -20.06 10.52 1.16
C GLU A 47 -21.15 11.17 0.30
N ASP A 48 -21.22 10.84 -0.99
CA ASP A 48 -22.30 11.27 -1.89
C ASP A 48 -23.69 10.86 -1.40
N LYS A 49 -23.82 9.59 -0.99
CA LYS A 49 -25.08 9.07 -0.44
C LYS A 49 -25.44 9.71 0.89
N LEU A 50 -24.46 9.96 1.75
CA LEU A 50 -24.71 10.66 3.02
C LEU A 50 -25.20 12.09 2.74
N ARG A 51 -24.56 12.82 1.82
CA ARG A 51 -25.00 14.16 1.40
C ARG A 51 -26.45 14.17 0.94
N ALA A 52 -26.84 13.23 0.06
CA ALA A 52 -28.23 13.14 -0.40
C ALA A 52 -29.22 12.92 0.76
N ILE A 53 -28.85 12.08 1.75
CA ILE A 53 -29.67 11.87 2.96
C ILE A 53 -29.76 13.13 3.83
N LEU A 54 -28.68 13.89 3.95
CA LEU A 54 -28.64 15.11 4.75
C LEU A 54 -29.46 16.24 4.11
N GLU A 55 -29.45 16.34 2.79
CA GLU A 55 -30.20 17.34 2.02
C GLU A 55 -31.70 17.04 1.94
N ASP A 56 -32.10 15.77 2.00
CA ASP A 56 -33.50 15.37 1.96
C ASP A 56 -34.25 15.80 3.24
N ARG A 57 -35.22 16.71 3.09
CA ARG A 57 -36.05 17.23 4.19
C ARG A 57 -37.06 16.20 4.71
N LEU A 58 -37.39 15.18 3.92
CA LEU A 58 -38.32 14.12 4.31
C LEU A 58 -37.67 13.08 5.22
N VAL A 59 -36.33 13.01 5.25
CA VAL A 59 -35.63 12.10 6.14
C VAL A 59 -35.64 12.64 7.58
N PRO A 60 -36.11 11.86 8.57
CA PRO A 60 -36.10 12.27 9.97
C PRO A 60 -34.69 12.53 10.50
N SER A 61 -34.56 13.46 11.46
CA SER A 61 -33.27 13.82 12.07
C SER A 61 -32.54 12.62 12.68
N GLN A 62 -33.27 11.71 13.34
CA GLN A 62 -32.70 10.48 13.91
C GLN A 62 -32.12 9.56 12.84
N ALA A 63 -32.76 9.46 11.67
CA ALA A 63 -32.24 8.69 10.55
C ALA A 63 -30.98 9.32 9.98
N LYS A 64 -30.94 10.66 9.85
CA LYS A 64 -29.73 11.40 9.45
C LYS A 64 -28.57 11.16 10.42
N GLU A 65 -28.82 11.26 11.72
CA GLU A 65 -27.81 11.01 12.76
C GLU A 65 -27.30 9.56 12.70
N ALA A 66 -28.20 8.59 12.60
CA ALA A 66 -27.85 7.18 12.48
C ALA A 66 -26.99 6.89 11.22
N CYS A 67 -27.35 7.48 10.07
CA CYS A 67 -26.55 7.38 8.84
C CYS A 67 -25.20 8.11 8.95
N ALA A 68 -25.11 9.21 9.69
CA ALA A 68 -23.84 9.90 9.95
C ALA A 68 -22.89 9.04 10.80
N TRP A 69 -23.38 8.39 11.86
CA TRP A 69 -22.59 7.43 12.65
C TRP A 69 -22.16 6.22 11.82
N SER A 70 -23.03 5.76 10.91
CA SER A 70 -22.72 4.67 9.99
C SER A 70 -21.62 5.06 8.99
N SER A 71 -21.68 6.30 8.49
CA SER A 71 -20.67 6.86 7.60
C SER A 71 -19.33 7.05 8.32
N LEU A 72 -19.33 7.49 9.58
CA LEU A 72 -18.12 7.55 10.39
C LEU A 72 -17.47 6.15 10.51
N ALA A 73 -18.27 5.12 10.81
CA ALA A 73 -17.77 3.76 10.88
C ALA A 73 -17.20 3.26 9.55
N LEU A 74 -17.84 3.59 8.42
CA LEU A 74 -17.33 3.28 7.08
C LEU A 74 -16.04 4.04 6.75
N GLY A 75 -15.93 5.31 7.15
CA GLY A 75 -14.72 6.12 6.96
C GLY A 75 -13.53 5.55 7.73
N VAL A 76 -13.73 5.17 8.99
CA VAL A 76 -12.70 4.49 9.81
C VAL A 76 -12.25 3.18 9.16
N ARG A 77 -13.20 2.36 8.70
CA ARG A 77 -12.91 1.12 7.96
C ARG A 77 -12.09 1.38 6.69
N PHE A 78 -12.50 2.38 5.90
CA PHE A 78 -11.82 2.75 4.66
C PHE A 78 -10.38 3.20 4.93
N ALA A 79 -10.19 4.14 5.86
CA ALA A 79 -8.87 4.65 6.25
C ALA A 79 -7.97 3.52 6.78
N TYR A 80 -8.53 2.61 7.59
CA TYR A 80 -7.79 1.45 8.08
C TYR A 80 -7.34 0.54 6.93
N LYS A 81 -8.24 0.13 6.03
CA LYS A 81 -7.89 -0.70 4.86
C LYS A 81 -6.86 -0.02 3.96
N GLN A 82 -7.02 1.28 3.70
CA GLN A 82 -6.08 2.06 2.90
C GLN A 82 -4.70 2.09 3.56
N SER A 83 -4.63 2.27 4.89
CA SER A 83 -3.36 2.25 5.62
C SER A 83 -2.63 0.90 5.51
N GLN A 84 -3.37 -0.21 5.57
CA GLN A 84 -2.78 -1.56 5.45
C GLN A 84 -2.25 -1.80 4.03
N LEU A 85 -3.05 -1.49 3.01
CA LEU A 85 -2.62 -1.60 1.62
C LEU A 85 -1.40 -0.70 1.34
N HIS A 86 -1.39 0.52 1.88
CA HIS A 86 -0.27 1.43 1.71
C HIS A 86 1.00 0.90 2.36
N ARG A 87 0.95 0.37 3.59
CA ARG A 87 2.11 -0.27 4.23
C ARG A 87 2.64 -1.44 3.42
N HIS A 88 1.76 -2.34 2.95
CA HIS A 88 2.18 -3.46 2.12
C HIS A 88 2.86 -3.00 0.83
N ARG A 89 2.31 -1.97 0.18
CA ARG A 89 2.90 -1.40 -1.03
C ARG A 89 4.27 -0.77 -0.78
N VAL A 90 4.42 -0.02 0.31
CA VAL A 90 5.70 0.60 0.69
C VAL A 90 6.74 -0.47 0.99
N GLN A 91 6.38 -1.51 1.76
CA GLN A 91 7.28 -2.63 2.04
C GLN A 91 7.71 -3.33 0.75
N TRP A 92 6.77 -3.66 -0.13
CA TRP A 92 7.08 -4.31 -1.40
C TRP A 92 8.01 -3.45 -2.28
N LEU A 93 7.77 -2.14 -2.36
CA LEU A 93 8.64 -1.23 -3.11
C LEU A 93 10.04 -1.16 -2.50
N HIS A 94 10.15 -1.16 -1.18
CA HIS A 94 11.43 -1.17 -0.48
C HIS A 94 12.22 -2.44 -0.79
N ASP A 95 11.59 -3.61 -0.67
CA ASP A 95 12.22 -4.90 -0.93
C ASP A 95 12.66 -5.03 -2.39
N PHE A 96 11.79 -4.60 -3.32
CA PHE A 96 12.09 -4.57 -4.75
C PHE A 96 13.29 -3.67 -5.07
N ALA A 97 13.34 -2.47 -4.50
CA ALA A 97 14.48 -1.56 -4.66
C ALA A 97 15.77 -2.13 -4.06
N GLY A 98 15.66 -2.87 -2.94
CA GLY A 98 16.77 -3.60 -2.33
C GLY A 98 17.37 -4.63 -3.28
N LEU A 99 16.53 -5.50 -3.86
CA LEU A 99 16.95 -6.51 -4.82
C LEU A 99 17.64 -5.88 -6.05
N HIS A 100 17.04 -4.82 -6.61
CA HIS A 100 17.62 -4.14 -7.77
C HIS A 100 18.96 -3.49 -7.44
N ARG A 101 19.11 -2.91 -6.24
CA ARG A 101 20.38 -2.34 -5.77
C ARG A 101 21.46 -3.43 -5.66
N SER A 102 21.13 -4.57 -5.04
CA SER A 102 22.08 -5.68 -4.90
C SER A 102 22.50 -6.25 -6.26
N ALA A 103 21.57 -6.41 -7.19
CA ALA A 103 21.88 -6.87 -8.55
C ALA A 103 22.79 -5.89 -9.30
N ALA A 104 22.51 -4.59 -9.20
CA ALA A 104 23.35 -3.55 -9.81
C ALA A 104 24.75 -3.51 -9.20
N GLN A 105 24.87 -3.71 -7.88
CA GLN A 105 26.17 -3.79 -7.21
C GLN A 105 26.96 -5.01 -7.65
N ALA A 106 26.35 -6.19 -7.72
CA ALA A 106 26.99 -7.40 -8.21
C ALA A 106 27.49 -7.23 -9.65
N LEU A 107 26.64 -6.70 -10.53
CA LEU A 107 27.01 -6.42 -11.92
C LEU A 107 28.17 -5.42 -12.02
N ALA A 108 28.16 -4.36 -11.20
CA ALA A 108 29.26 -3.40 -11.17
C ALA A 108 30.57 -4.07 -10.73
N SER A 109 30.54 -4.93 -9.70
CA SER A 109 31.70 -5.71 -9.28
C SER A 109 32.21 -6.63 -10.39
N ASP A 110 31.34 -7.38 -11.05
CA ASP A 110 31.72 -8.26 -12.15
C ASP A 110 32.37 -7.49 -13.31
N LEU A 111 31.82 -6.33 -13.68
CA LEU A 111 32.40 -5.46 -14.70
C LEU A 111 33.78 -4.93 -14.30
N THR A 112 33.98 -4.55 -13.04
CA THR A 112 35.31 -4.14 -12.57
C THR A 112 36.33 -5.27 -12.63
N LEU A 113 35.91 -6.51 -12.31
CA LEU A 113 36.77 -7.69 -12.38
C LEU A 113 37.15 -8.00 -13.83
N LEU A 114 36.17 -8.02 -14.74
CA LEU A 114 36.38 -8.23 -16.17
C LEU A 114 37.31 -7.17 -16.78
N ALA A 115 37.12 -5.90 -16.41
CA ALA A 115 37.99 -4.82 -16.87
C ALA A 115 39.45 -5.02 -16.40
N ALA A 116 39.64 -5.46 -15.15
CA ALA A 116 40.97 -5.76 -14.62
C ALA A 116 41.63 -6.96 -15.33
N GLN A 117 40.87 -8.03 -15.58
CA GLN A 117 41.35 -9.21 -16.33
C GLN A 117 41.78 -8.83 -17.75
N HIS A 118 40.93 -8.10 -18.46
CA HIS A 118 41.21 -7.67 -19.83
C HIS A 118 42.44 -6.74 -19.92
N GLU A 119 42.68 -5.90 -18.90
CA GLU A 119 43.88 -5.07 -18.84
C GLU A 119 45.17 -5.89 -18.66
N VAL A 120 45.11 -6.96 -17.86
CA VAL A 120 46.24 -7.91 -17.72
C VAL A 120 46.50 -8.63 -19.03
N GLU A 121 45.47 -9.19 -19.66
CA GLU A 121 45.58 -9.89 -20.95
C GLU A 121 46.15 -8.97 -22.04
N ARG A 122 45.74 -7.70 -22.09
CA ARG A 122 46.30 -6.71 -23.01
C ARG A 122 47.78 -6.47 -22.77
N LYS A 123 48.20 -6.31 -21.52
CA LYS A 123 49.63 -6.12 -21.17
C LYS A 123 50.47 -7.33 -21.54
N GLU A 124 49.97 -8.54 -21.29
CA GLU A 124 50.66 -9.77 -21.68
C GLU A 124 50.79 -9.92 -23.19
N ALA A 125 49.72 -9.64 -23.95
CA ALA A 125 49.74 -9.68 -25.40
C ALA A 125 50.74 -8.66 -25.99
N ALA A 126 50.75 -7.43 -25.45
CA ALA A 126 51.70 -6.39 -25.85
C ALA A 126 53.15 -6.81 -25.56
N PHE A 127 53.42 -7.40 -24.39
CA PHE A 127 54.75 -7.90 -24.03
C PHE A 127 55.22 -9.02 -24.99
N ARG A 128 54.35 -9.99 -25.29
CA ARG A 128 54.67 -11.06 -26.24
C ARG A 128 54.97 -10.52 -27.64
N LEU A 129 54.18 -9.54 -28.10
CA LEU A 129 54.42 -8.88 -29.38
C LEU A 129 55.82 -8.24 -29.43
N GLN A 130 56.19 -7.49 -28.39
CA GLN A 130 57.52 -6.85 -28.30
C GLN A 130 58.65 -7.88 -28.32
N LEU A 131 58.50 -8.99 -27.58
CA LEU A 131 59.50 -10.06 -27.58
C LEU A 131 59.68 -10.70 -28.97
N THR A 132 58.58 -10.97 -29.68
CA THR A 132 58.64 -11.51 -31.05
C THR A 132 59.25 -10.51 -32.04
N GLN A 133 59.01 -9.21 -31.87
CA GLN A 133 59.63 -8.19 -32.72
C GLN A 133 61.14 -8.06 -32.48
N ALA A 134 61.59 -8.14 -31.22
CA ALA A 134 63.00 -8.09 -30.87
C ALA A 134 63.77 -9.30 -31.43
N THR A 135 63.19 -10.50 -31.32
CA THR A 135 63.81 -11.74 -31.83
C THR A 135 63.85 -11.83 -33.36
N LEU A 136 63.00 -11.09 -34.08
CA LEU A 136 63.04 -10.99 -35.55
C LEU A 136 64.00 -9.90 -36.05
N ALA A 137 64.51 -9.04 -35.17
CA ALA A 137 65.40 -7.93 -35.52
C ALA A 137 66.89 -8.24 -35.26
N GLU A 138 67.20 -9.40 -34.67
CA GLU A 138 68.55 -10.00 -34.56
C GLU A 138 68.83 -10.96 -35.74
#